data_AF-A0ABD3Y3I2-F1
#
_entry.id   AF-A0ABD3Y3I2-F1
#
_cell.length_a   1.000
_cell.length_b   1.000
_cell.length_c   1.000
_cell.angle_alpha   90.00
_cell.angle_beta   90.00
_cell.angle_gamma   90.00
#
_symmetry.space_group_name_H-M   'P 1'
#
loop_
_entity.id
_entity.type
_entity.pdbx_description
1 polymer ?
#
loop_
_entity_poly.entity_id
_entity_poly.type
_entity_poly.pdbx_seq_one_letter_code
_entity_poly.pdbx_strand_id
1 'polypeptide(L)'
;MATAKWVQRQQEDLLPCRYFHLVFTLPHELNIIAHYNPNALYQCLFKAAWQTLNKFAKRKRHGQLGMTSVLHTWGQNLSQHIHLHCLIPAGALEKTHWHEIE
;
A
#
# COMPACT_ATOMS: atom_id res chain seq x y z
N MET A 1 11.67 1.17 -26.39
CA MET A 1 12.51 2.25 -25.82
C MET A 1 11.80 3.08 -24.75
N ALA A 2 10.54 3.50 -24.93
CA ALA A 2 9.80 4.27 -23.91
C ALA A 2 9.59 3.51 -22.59
N THR A 3 9.19 2.22 -22.65
CA THR A 3 9.02 1.36 -21.47
C THR A 3 10.30 1.23 -20.65
N ALA A 4 11.45 1.06 -21.30
CA ALA A 4 12.74 0.95 -20.62
C ALA A 4 13.11 2.24 -19.86
N LYS A 5 12.90 3.42 -20.48
CA LYS A 5 13.12 4.71 -19.82
C LYS A 5 12.18 4.92 -18.63
N TRP A 6 10.93 4.47 -18.73
CA TRP A 6 9.99 4.52 -17.60
C TRP A 6 10.45 3.62 -16.46
N VAL A 7 10.80 2.36 -16.75
CA VAL A 7 11.31 1.42 -15.73
C VAL A 7 12.53 1.99 -15.02
N GLN A 8 13.50 2.53 -15.77
CA GLN A 8 14.71 3.11 -15.19
C GLN A 8 14.38 4.25 -14.21
N ARG A 9 13.47 5.16 -14.58
CA ARG A 9 13.02 6.22 -13.67
C ARG A 9 12.36 5.67 -12.42
N GLN A 10 11.53 4.64 -12.53
CA GLN A 10 10.90 4.03 -11.35
C GLN A 10 11.93 3.33 -10.45
N GLN A 11 13.00 2.78 -11.01
CA GLN A 11 14.08 2.19 -10.24
C GLN A 11 14.89 3.22 -9.46
N GLU A 12 15.03 4.44 -9.99
CA GLU A 12 15.71 5.57 -9.30
C GLU A 12 14.95 6.01 -8.03
N ASP A 13 13.63 5.82 -7.99
CA ASP A 13 12.79 6.14 -6.83
C ASP A 13 12.76 5.03 -5.76
N LEU A 14 13.38 3.86 -6.02
CA LEU A 14 13.42 2.76 -5.06
C LEU A 14 14.49 2.99 -3.99
N LEU A 15 14.10 2.77 -2.75
CA LEU A 15 15.03 2.71 -1.62
C LEU A 15 15.85 1.41 -1.71
N PRO A 16 17.15 1.44 -1.38
CA PRO A 16 18.03 0.27 -1.44
C PRO A 16 17.76 -0.66 -0.24
N CYS A 17 16.57 -1.27 -0.20
CA CYS A 17 16.13 -2.17 0.87
C CYS A 17 15.22 -3.26 0.30
N ARG A 18 14.93 -4.28 1.11
CA ARG A 18 13.88 -5.26 0.78
C ARG A 18 12.51 -4.60 0.77
N TYR A 19 11.55 -5.23 0.09
CA TYR A 19 10.17 -4.78 0.07
C TYR A 19 9.22 -5.91 0.44
N PHE A 20 8.18 -5.57 1.20
CA PHE A 20 7.05 -6.45 1.48
C PHE A 20 5.86 -6.07 0.60
N HIS A 21 5.19 -7.07 0.05
CA HIS A 21 3.94 -6.91 -0.67
C HIS A 21 2.79 -7.45 0.18
N LEU A 22 1.92 -6.55 0.64
CA LEU A 22 0.74 -6.90 1.43
C LEU A 22 -0.53 -6.57 0.65
N VAL A 23 -1.57 -7.38 0.86
CA VAL A 23 -2.88 -7.17 0.25
C VAL A 23 -3.92 -6.96 1.34
N PHE A 24 -4.65 -5.85 1.25
CA PHE A 24 -5.80 -5.57 2.10
C PHE A 24 -7.08 -5.68 1.27
N THR A 25 -7.89 -6.70 1.55
CA THR A 25 -9.14 -6.96 0.84
C THR A 25 -10.32 -6.37 1.61
N LEU A 26 -11.18 -5.63 0.91
CA LEU A 26 -12.43 -5.15 1.48
C LEU A 26 -13.39 -6.34 1.70
N PRO A 27 -14.04 -6.46 2.87
CA PRO A 27 -15.13 -7.43 3.06
C PRO A 27 -16.22 -7.29 1.98
N HIS A 28 -16.64 -8.41 1.40
CA HIS A 28 -17.53 -8.41 0.23
C HIS A 28 -18.88 -7.76 0.53
N GLU A 29 -19.35 -7.85 1.77
CA GLU A 29 -20.60 -7.26 2.26
C GLU A 29 -20.61 -5.73 2.11
N LEU A 30 -19.42 -5.09 2.08
CA LEU A 30 -19.27 -3.65 1.93
C LEU A 30 -19.23 -3.20 0.46
N ASN A 31 -19.18 -4.13 -0.51
CA ASN A 31 -19.19 -3.80 -1.94
C ASN A 31 -20.41 -2.98 -2.35
N ILE A 32 -21.55 -3.18 -1.68
CA ILE A 32 -22.76 -2.40 -1.96
C ILE A 32 -22.52 -0.90 -1.77
N ILE A 33 -21.70 -0.51 -0.79
CA ILE A 33 -21.36 0.90 -0.52
C ILE A 33 -20.57 1.50 -1.69
N ALA A 34 -19.76 0.70 -2.39
CA ALA A 34 -18.99 1.16 -3.54
C ALA A 34 -19.87 1.61 -4.71
N HIS A 35 -21.12 1.13 -4.78
CA HIS A 35 -22.08 1.53 -5.80
C HIS A 35 -22.71 2.90 -5.50
N TYR A 36 -22.81 3.28 -4.22
CA TYR A 36 -23.42 4.54 -3.79
C TYR A 36 -22.39 5.65 -3.54
N ASN A 37 -21.28 5.32 -2.90
CA ASN A 37 -20.24 6.28 -2.56
C ASN A 37 -18.83 5.63 -2.59
N PRO A 38 -18.30 5.35 -3.79
CA PRO A 38 -17.01 4.69 -3.95
C PRO A 38 -15.86 5.50 -3.34
N ASN A 39 -15.87 6.83 -3.51
CA ASN A 39 -14.79 7.69 -3.03
C ASN A 39 -14.62 7.61 -1.52
N ALA A 40 -15.72 7.72 -0.76
CA ALA A 40 -15.67 7.62 0.70
C ALA A 40 -15.22 6.22 1.15
N LEU A 41 -15.73 5.16 0.53
CA LEU A 41 -15.37 3.79 0.86
C LEU A 41 -13.88 3.52 0.61
N TYR A 42 -13.37 3.92 -0.55
CA TYR A 42 -11.97 3.71 -0.91
C TYR A 42 -11.04 4.52 -0.02
N GLN A 43 -11.38 5.77 0.30
CA GLN A 43 -10.64 6.57 1.29
C GLN A 43 -10.57 5.87 2.65
N CYS A 44 -11.68 5.30 3.11
CA CYS A 44 -11.71 4.50 4.33
C CYS A 44 -10.80 3.27 4.25
N LEU A 45 -10.80 2.56 3.12
CA LEU A 45 -9.94 1.39 2.90
C LEU A 45 -8.44 1.76 2.93
N PHE A 46 -8.02 2.81 2.22
CA PHE A 46 -6.65 3.33 2.27
C PHE A 46 -6.26 3.73 3.69
N LYS A 47 -7.14 4.45 4.39
CA LYS A 47 -6.91 4.87 5.77
C LYS A 47 -6.78 3.68 6.72
N ALA A 48 -7.64 2.67 6.59
CA ALA A 48 -7.61 1.47 7.43
C ALA A 48 -6.33 0.65 7.21
N ALA A 49 -5.92 0.47 5.94
CA ALA A 49 -4.67 -0.21 5.61
C ALA A 49 -3.47 0.51 6.23
N TRP A 50 -3.35 1.83 6.03
CA TRP A 50 -2.26 2.63 6.60
C TRP A 50 -2.28 2.64 8.13
N GLN A 51 -3.44 2.81 8.75
CA GLN A 51 -3.58 2.78 10.21
C GLN A 51 -3.13 1.44 10.80
N THR A 52 -3.45 0.33 10.13
CA THR A 52 -3.02 -1.00 10.55
C THR A 52 -1.50 -1.08 10.56
N LEU A 53 -0.84 -0.75 9.44
CA LEU A 53 0.62 -0.80 9.32
C LEU A 53 1.32 0.15 10.31
N ASN A 54 0.85 1.40 10.40
CA ASN A 54 1.41 2.39 11.31
C ASN A 54 1.28 1.95 12.78
N LYS A 55 0.17 1.29 13.15
CA LYS A 55 0.01 0.72 14.50
C LYS A 55 1.04 -0.36 14.80
N PHE A 56 1.37 -1.23 13.83
CA PHE A 56 2.40 -2.24 14.00
C PHE A 56 3.81 -1.63 14.14
N ALA A 57 4.16 -0.66 13.29
CA ALA A 57 5.45 0.03 13.39
C ALA A 57 5.65 0.76 14.71
N LYS A 58 4.62 1.50 15.17
CA LYS A 58 4.65 2.17 16.48
C LYS A 58 4.85 1.17 17.62
N ARG A 59 4.18 0.02 17.59
CA ARG A 59 4.32 -1.02 18.62
C ARG A 59 5.76 -1.56 18.72
N LYS A 60 6.45 -1.66 17.59
CA LYS A 60 7.82 -2.16 17.51
C LYS A 60 8.89 -1.06 17.58
N ARG A 61 8.49 0.21 17.73
CA ARG A 61 9.36 1.39 17.80
C ARG A 61 10.30 1.53 16.60
N HIS A 62 9.87 1.10 15.42
CA HIS A 62 10.69 1.18 14.22
C HIS A 62 10.79 2.60 13.62
N GLY A 63 10.00 3.58 14.08
CA GLY A 63 9.93 4.90 13.43
C GLY A 63 8.82 4.97 12.38
N GLN A 64 8.95 5.84 11.38
CA GLN A 64 7.94 6.04 10.35
C GLN A 64 8.17 5.12 9.15
N LEU A 65 7.22 4.21 8.87
CA LEU A 65 7.23 3.40 7.65
C LEU A 65 6.94 4.23 6.39
N GLY A 66 7.23 3.64 5.24
CA GLY A 66 6.71 4.06 3.93
C GLY A 66 5.68 3.05 3.39
N MET A 67 4.80 3.49 2.50
CA MET A 67 3.91 2.61 1.74
C MET A 67 3.52 3.27 0.42
N THR A 68 3.62 2.51 -0.66
CA THR A 68 2.97 2.81 -1.94
C THR A 68 1.83 1.83 -2.14
N SER A 69 0.62 2.32 -2.39
CA SER A 69 -0.57 1.47 -2.47
C SER A 69 -1.36 1.72 -3.76
N VAL A 70 -1.80 0.64 -4.39
CA VAL A 70 -2.62 0.64 -5.62
C VAL A 70 -3.96 0.00 -5.33
N LEU A 71 -5.05 0.69 -5.69
CA LEU A 71 -6.41 0.18 -5.57
C LEU A 71 -6.79 -0.63 -6.80
N HIS A 72 -7.23 -1.86 -6.57
CA HIS A 72 -7.89 -2.70 -7.56
C HIS A 72 -9.35 -2.91 -7.15
N THR A 73 -10.28 -2.79 -8.09
CA THR A 73 -11.71 -2.95 -7.86
C THR A 73 -12.30 -4.22 -8.48
N TRP A 74 -11.50 -4.96 -9.25
CA TRP A 74 -11.90 -6.15 -9.98
C TRP A 74 -10.96 -7.33 -9.70
N GLY A 75 -11.52 -8.53 -9.66
CA GLY A 75 -10.78 -9.79 -9.62
C GLY A 75 -10.45 -10.31 -11.01
N GLN A 76 -9.69 -11.41 -11.09
CA GLN A 76 -9.30 -12.04 -12.36
C GLN A 76 -10.49 -12.49 -13.21
N ASN A 77 -11.60 -12.87 -12.58
CA ASN A 77 -12.84 -13.26 -13.24
C ASN A 77 -13.75 -12.07 -13.60
N LEU A 78 -13.23 -10.83 -13.50
CA LEU A 78 -13.99 -9.59 -13.72
C LEU A 78 -15.23 -9.48 -12.82
N SER A 79 -15.22 -10.10 -11.64
CA SER A 79 -16.17 -9.80 -10.57
C SER A 79 -15.63 -8.68 -9.69
N GLN A 80 -16.52 -7.92 -9.05
CA GLN A 80 -16.10 -6.85 -8.16
C GLN A 80 -15.35 -7.43 -6.94
N HIS A 81 -14.08 -7.07 -6.83
CA HIS A 81 -13.19 -7.54 -5.77
C HIS A 81 -12.27 -6.38 -5.38
N ILE A 82 -12.71 -5.61 -4.38
CA ILE A 82 -12.03 -4.38 -3.98
C ILE A 82 -10.89 -4.72 -3.01
N HIS A 83 -9.65 -4.42 -3.41
CA HIS A 83 -8.47 -4.68 -2.60
C HIS A 83 -7.35 -3.66 -2.89
N LEU A 84 -6.47 -3.45 -1.91
CA LEU A 84 -5.25 -2.67 -2.06
C LEU A 84 -4.06 -3.61 -2.17
N HIS A 85 -3.22 -3.40 -3.17
CA HIS A 85 -1.84 -3.89 -3.17
C HIS A 85 -0.95 -2.83 -2.55
N CYS A 86 -0.28 -3.16 -1.46
CA CYS A 86 0.60 -2.27 -0.72
C CYS A 86 2.04 -2.77 -0.83
N LEU A 87 2.91 -1.95 -1.40
CA LEU A 87 4.35 -2.15 -1.43
C LEU A 87 4.97 -1.34 -0.30
N ILE A 88 5.67 -2.03 0.60
CA ILE A 88 6.20 -1.45 1.84
C ILE A 88 7.71 -1.67 1.86
N PRO A 89 8.53 -0.60 1.89
CA PRO A 89 9.96 -0.74 2.12
C PRO A 89 10.21 -1.38 3.49
N ALA A 90 11.14 -2.32 3.57
CA ALA A 90 11.56 -3.00 4.80
C ALA A 90 12.46 -2.07 5.63
N GLY A 91 11.95 -0.91 6.00
CA GLY A 91 12.70 0.07 6.77
C GLY A 91 11.82 1.18 7.27
N ALA A 92 12.41 2.10 8.01
CA ALA A 92 11.73 3.25 8.56
C ALA A 92 12.62 4.47 8.65
N LEU A 93 11.95 5.62 8.60
CA LEU A 93 12.55 6.92 8.79
C LEU A 93 12.50 7.30 10.28
N GLU A 94 13.66 7.57 10.86
CA GLU A 94 13.80 8.14 12.19
C GLU A 94 14.49 9.50 12.10
N LYS A 95 13.76 10.56 12.47
CA LYS A 95 14.14 11.99 12.29
C LYS A 95 14.39 12.33 10.82
N THR A 96 15.56 11.96 10.30
CA THR A 96 16.03 12.18 8.92
C THR A 96 16.86 11.01 8.40
N HIS A 97 17.03 9.95 9.18
CA HIS A 97 17.85 8.79 8.84
C HIS A 97 16.95 7.59 8.57
N TRP A 98 17.12 7.00 7.38
CA TRP A 98 16.49 5.74 7.04
C TRP A 98 17.30 4.59 7.63
N HIS A 99 16.63 3.60 8.22
CA HIS A 99 17.24 2.35 8.64
C HIS A 99 16.40 1.16 8.18
N GLU A 100 17.07 0.05 7.85
CA GLU A 100 16.41 -1.18 7.45
C GLU A 100 15.80 -1.88 8.69
N ILE A 101 14.67 -2.56 8.48
CA ILE A 101 13.99 -3.38 9.48
C ILE A 101 14.02 -4.82 8.97
N GLU A 102 14.56 -5.73 9.79
CA GLU A 102 14.57 -7.17 9.50
C GLU A 102 13.19 -7.83 9.61
#